data_AF-A0A2V9WXT3-F1
#
_entry.id   AF-A0A2V9WXT3-F1
#
_cell.length_a   1.000
_cell.length_b   1.000
_cell.length_c   1.000
_cell.angle_alpha   90.00
_cell.angle_beta   90.00
_cell.angle_gamma   90.00
#
_symmetry.space_group_name_H-M   'P 1'
#
loop_
_entity.id
_entity.type
_entity.pdbx_description
1 polymer ?
#
loop_
_entity_poly.entity_id
_entity_poly.type
_entity_poly.pdbx_seq_one_letter_code
_entity_poly.pdbx_strand_id
1 'polypeptide(L)'
;MTHQRLTIARIPHQPLAVTLLLAPNGGGVAAVASSGLNQAPPQTELDKLIVENAFNSERPTLGESILKAKSHIGDPAVRRTYTLFGDPAMQIKLPSPAP
;
A
#
# COMPACT_ATOMS: atom_id res chain seq x y z
N MET A 1 22.22 45.08 -16.62
CA MET A 1 21.49 44.53 -15.46
C MET A 1 20.72 43.31 -15.93
N THR A 2 21.25 42.12 -15.67
CA THR A 2 20.73 40.86 -16.21
C THR A 2 19.85 40.19 -15.15
N HIS A 3 18.54 40.11 -15.42
CA HIS A 3 17.61 39.41 -14.53
C HIS A 3 17.78 37.90 -14.69
N GLN A 4 18.44 37.27 -13.72
CA GLN A 4 18.50 35.81 -13.63
C GLN A 4 17.14 35.29 -13.15
N ARG A 5 16.42 34.65 -14.07
CA ARG A 5 15.13 34.02 -13.80
C ARG A 5 15.38 32.72 -13.01
N LEU A 6 15.18 32.74 -11.69
CA LEU A 6 15.16 31.52 -10.89
C LEU A 6 14.00 30.64 -11.36
N THR A 7 14.33 29.58 -12.10
CA THR A 7 13.39 28.49 -12.34
C THR A 7 13.48 27.59 -11.12
N ILE A 8 12.61 27.78 -10.15
CA ILE A 8 12.43 26.82 -9.07
C ILE A 8 11.88 25.56 -9.73
N ALA A 9 12.76 24.57 -9.96
CA ALA A 9 12.36 23.25 -10.36
C ALA A 9 11.49 22.69 -9.22
N ARG A 10 10.17 22.72 -9.41
CA ARG A 10 9.22 22.07 -8.50
C ARG A 10 9.47 20.57 -8.61
N ILE A 11 10.21 20.01 -7.66
CA ILE A 11 10.26 18.56 -7.47
C ILE A 11 8.83 18.15 -7.10
N PRO A 12 8.12 17.34 -7.91
CA PRO A 12 6.83 16.81 -7.48
C PRO A 12 7.07 15.95 -6.24
N HIS A 13 6.46 16.32 -5.11
CA HIS A 13 6.45 15.45 -3.93
C HIS A 13 5.70 14.16 -4.31
N GLN A 14 6.43 13.05 -4.34
CA GLN A 14 5.84 11.74 -4.60
C GLN A 14 5.15 11.22 -3.33
N PRO A 15 4.01 10.52 -3.43
CA PRO A 15 3.41 9.83 -2.31
C PRO A 15 4.34 8.76 -1.73
N LEU A 16 4.32 8.55 -0.42
CA LEU A 16 5.21 7.60 0.27
C LEU A 16 5.17 6.20 -0.35
N ALA A 17 3.98 5.68 -0.69
CA ALA A 17 3.84 4.38 -1.34
C ALA A 17 4.64 4.29 -2.65
N VAL A 18 4.62 5.35 -3.47
CA VAL A 18 5.38 5.43 -4.71
C VAL A 18 6.88 5.49 -4.42
N THR A 19 7.30 6.31 -3.45
CA THR A 19 8.70 6.38 -3.03
C THR A 19 9.22 5.02 -2.56
N LEU A 20 8.43 4.26 -1.80
CA LEU A 20 8.82 2.92 -1.32
C LEU A 20 8.95 1.90 -2.44
N LEU A 21 8.12 1.96 -3.48
CA LEU A 21 8.18 1.05 -4.62
C LEU A 21 9.32 1.37 -5.59
N LEU A 22 9.65 2.66 -5.76
CA LEU A 22 10.66 3.12 -6.72
C LEU A 22 12.06 3.28 -6.11
N ALA A 23 12.22 3.02 -4.82
CA ALA A 23 13.50 3.17 -4.14
C ALA A 23 14.55 2.21 -4.76
N PRO A 24 15.72 2.72 -5.20
CA PRO A 24 16.64 1.95 -6.04
C PRO A 24 17.46 0.89 -5.29
N ASN A 25 17.59 1.02 -3.97
CA ASN A 25 18.49 0.23 -3.13
C ASN A 25 17.74 -0.43 -1.95
N GLY A 26 16.51 -0.87 -2.18
CA GLY A 26 15.60 -1.41 -1.16
C GLY A 26 14.25 -0.71 -1.20
N GLY A 27 13.30 -1.16 -0.38
CA GLY A 27 11.94 -0.60 -0.40
C GLY A 27 10.88 -1.67 -0.16
N GLY A 28 9.65 -1.38 -0.61
CA GLY A 28 8.53 -2.31 -0.57
C GLY A 28 8.26 -2.94 -1.92
N VAL A 29 8.00 -4.26 -1.95
CA VAL A 29 7.51 -4.97 -3.15
C VAL A 29 6.05 -4.64 -3.47
N ALA A 30 5.31 -4.17 -2.46
CA ALA A 30 3.97 -3.63 -2.56
C ALA A 30 3.72 -2.69 -1.38
N ALA A 31 2.76 -1.79 -1.52
CA ALA A 31 2.26 -0.93 -0.44
C ALA A 31 0.75 -0.80 -0.55
N VAL A 32 0.05 -0.90 0.59
CA VAL A 32 -1.37 -0.52 0.67
C VAL A 32 -1.42 0.84 1.37
N ALA A 33 -1.97 1.84 0.69
CA ALA A 33 -2.00 3.20 1.21
C ALA A 33 -3.32 3.91 0.89
N SER A 34 -3.73 4.81 1.77
CA SER A 34 -4.93 5.63 1.56
C SER A 34 -4.64 6.80 0.61
N SER A 35 -5.55 7.06 -0.33
CA SER A 35 -5.59 8.27 -1.16
C SER A 35 -6.44 9.40 -0.56
N GLY A 36 -7.07 9.19 0.60
CA GLY A 36 -7.90 10.16 1.29
C GLY A 36 -7.73 10.13 2.82
N LEU A 37 -8.45 11.01 3.52
CA LEU A 37 -8.50 11.00 4.98
C LEU A 37 -9.20 9.74 5.48
N ASN A 38 -8.69 9.18 6.56
CA ASN A 38 -9.14 7.94 7.18
C ASN A 38 -9.29 8.11 8.70
N GLN A 39 -10.09 7.22 9.30
CA GLN A 39 -10.23 7.09 10.75
C GLN A 39 -9.47 5.85 11.20
N ALA A 40 -8.88 5.89 12.40
CA ALA A 40 -8.01 4.82 12.87
C ALA A 40 -8.71 3.44 13.00
N PRO A 41 -9.91 3.31 13.61
CA PRO A 41 -10.47 1.97 13.86
C PRO A 41 -10.76 1.14 12.59
N PRO A 42 -11.45 1.67 11.55
CA PRO A 42 -11.69 0.90 10.34
C PRO A 42 -10.43 0.64 9.51
N GLN A 43 -9.42 1.52 9.60
CA GLN A 43 -8.09 1.26 9.04
C GLN A 43 -7.43 0.06 9.73
N THR A 44 -7.39 0.04 11.07
CA THR A 44 -6.74 -1.03 11.82
C THR A 44 -7.38 -2.39 11.52
N GLU A 45 -8.70 -2.42 11.37
CA GLU A 45 -9.42 -3.63 10.97
C GLU A 45 -9.03 -4.09 9.55
N LEU A 46 -8.96 -3.17 8.59
CA LEU A 46 -8.52 -3.48 7.23
C LEU A 46 -7.10 -4.05 7.22
N ASP A 47 -6.17 -3.39 7.90
CA ASP A 47 -4.75 -3.80 7.96
C ASP A 47 -4.61 -5.22 8.54
N LYS A 48 -5.34 -5.51 9.63
CA LYS A 48 -5.38 -6.85 10.24
C LYS A 48 -5.86 -7.91 9.26
N LEU A 49 -7.01 -7.67 8.60
CA LEU A 49 -7.61 -8.63 7.68
C LEU A 49 -6.73 -8.88 6.45
N ILE A 50 -6.03 -7.85 5.95
CA ILE A 50 -5.07 -8.01 4.85
C ILE A 50 -3.95 -8.96 5.25
N VAL A 51 -3.35 -8.76 6.43
CA VAL A 51 -2.26 -9.62 6.93
C VAL A 51 -2.74 -11.05 7.13
N GLU A 52 -3.90 -11.25 7.78
CA GLU A 52 -4.48 -12.58 8.00
C GLU A 52 -4.76 -13.32 6.69
N ASN A 53 -5.29 -12.62 5.69
CA ASN A 53 -5.57 -13.22 4.38
C ASN A 53 -4.28 -13.51 3.60
N ALA A 54 -3.32 -12.59 3.57
CA ALA A 54 -2.11 -12.72 2.74
C ALA A 54 -1.13 -13.79 3.25
N PHE A 55 -1.12 -14.05 4.56
CA PHE A 55 -0.22 -15.03 5.20
C PHE A 55 -0.90 -16.37 5.53
N ASN A 56 -2.06 -16.64 4.93
CA ASN A 56 -2.73 -17.93 5.11
C ASN A 56 -2.02 -19.07 4.33
N SER A 57 -2.37 -20.32 4.63
CA SER A 57 -1.77 -21.50 3.99
C SER A 57 -2.17 -21.70 2.52
N GLU A 58 -3.29 -21.14 2.08
CA GLU A 58 -3.78 -21.20 0.70
C GLU A 58 -2.98 -20.29 -0.24
N ARG A 59 -2.20 -19.35 0.32
CA ARG A 59 -1.34 -18.40 -0.41
C ARG A 59 -2.10 -17.65 -1.52
N PRO A 60 -3.21 -16.95 -1.18
CA PRO A 60 -3.91 -16.10 -2.14
C PRO A 60 -2.98 -15.01 -2.65
N THR A 61 -3.34 -14.44 -3.78
CA THR A 61 -2.69 -13.22 -4.28
C THR A 61 -2.97 -12.04 -3.34
N LEU A 62 -2.14 -11.02 -3.39
CA LEU A 62 -2.37 -9.78 -2.64
C LEU A 62 -3.69 -9.11 -3.04
N GLY A 63 -4.04 -9.13 -4.31
CA GLY A 63 -5.31 -8.61 -4.81
C GLY A 63 -6.51 -9.31 -4.16
N GLU A 64 -6.53 -10.65 -4.15
CA GLU A 64 -7.58 -11.44 -3.50
C GLU A 64 -7.65 -11.17 -2.00
N SER A 65 -6.49 -11.09 -1.33
CA SER A 65 -6.39 -10.82 0.10
C SER A 65 -7.00 -9.48 0.49
N ILE A 66 -6.73 -8.45 -0.32
CA ILE A 66 -7.24 -7.09 -0.12
C ILE A 66 -8.74 -7.02 -0.47
N LEU A 67 -9.19 -7.67 -1.53
CA LEU A 67 -10.61 -7.72 -1.89
C LEU A 67 -11.43 -8.39 -0.79
N LYS A 68 -10.94 -9.52 -0.25
CA LYS A 68 -11.56 -10.23 0.87
C LYS A 68 -11.53 -9.39 2.15
N ALA A 69 -10.45 -8.67 2.44
CA ALA A 69 -10.43 -7.76 3.59
C ALA A 69 -11.46 -6.63 3.43
N LYS A 70 -11.48 -5.97 2.27
CA LYS A 70 -12.43 -4.88 1.98
C LYS A 70 -13.90 -5.31 1.99
N SER A 71 -14.22 -6.57 1.73
CA SER A 71 -15.62 -7.04 1.79
C SER A 71 -16.17 -7.08 3.22
N HIS A 72 -15.30 -7.07 4.24
CA HIS A 72 -15.68 -7.09 5.66
C HIS A 72 -15.69 -5.68 6.30
N ILE A 73 -15.17 -4.66 5.61
CA ILE A 73 -15.13 -3.29 6.12
C ILE A 73 -16.47 -2.59 5.85
N GLY A 74 -17.17 -2.17 6.91
CA GLY A 74 -18.41 -1.40 6.77
C GLY A 74 -18.19 0.03 6.26
N ASP A 75 -17.04 0.64 6.57
CA ASP A 75 -16.72 2.03 6.23
C ASP A 75 -16.45 2.20 4.72
N PRO A 76 -17.29 2.96 3.99
CA PRO A 76 -17.15 3.12 2.55
C PRO A 76 -15.96 4.01 2.16
N ALA A 77 -15.49 4.90 3.03
CA ALA A 77 -14.31 5.72 2.79
C ALA A 77 -13.08 4.83 2.77
N VAL A 78 -12.86 4.02 3.82
CA VAL A 78 -11.72 3.09 3.89
C VAL A 78 -11.72 2.09 2.74
N ARG A 79 -12.88 1.52 2.39
CA ARG A 79 -13.00 0.60 1.23
C ARG A 79 -12.56 1.22 -0.09
N ARG A 80 -12.86 2.51 -0.30
CA ARG A 80 -12.61 3.22 -1.56
C ARG A 80 -11.22 3.84 -1.64
N THR A 81 -10.67 4.32 -0.53
CA THR A 81 -9.41 5.10 -0.55
C THR A 81 -8.16 4.25 -0.42
N TYR A 82 -8.24 3.07 0.20
CA TYR A 82 -7.07 2.19 0.33
C TYR A 82 -6.76 1.52 -1.01
N THR A 83 -5.59 1.81 -1.55
CA THR A 83 -5.14 1.35 -2.88
C THR A 83 -3.90 0.49 -2.75
N LEU A 84 -3.86 -0.62 -3.50
CA LEU A 84 -2.66 -1.43 -3.66
C LEU A 84 -1.75 -0.77 -4.70
N PHE A 85 -0.52 -0.49 -4.32
CA PHE A 85 0.60 -0.18 -5.19
C PHE A 85 1.48 -1.43 -5.28
N GLY A 86 1.68 -1.96 -6.48
CA GLY A 86 2.42 -3.21 -6.72
C GLY A 86 1.67 -4.14 -7.66
N ASP A 87 2.09 -5.41 -7.71
CA ASP A 87 1.43 -6.44 -8.52
C ASP A 87 0.28 -7.12 -7.74
N PRO A 88 -0.99 -6.96 -8.15
CA PRO A 88 -2.12 -7.64 -7.51
C PRO A 88 -2.05 -9.16 -7.61
N ALA A 89 -1.33 -9.73 -8.58
CA ALA A 89 -1.16 -11.17 -8.75
C ALA A 89 -0.03 -11.75 -7.86
N MET A 90 0.72 -10.90 -7.14
CA MET A 90 1.80 -11.35 -6.27
C MET A 90 1.27 -12.19 -5.10
N GLN A 91 1.90 -13.32 -4.83
CA GLN A 91 1.70 -14.10 -3.61
C GLN A 91 2.82 -13.80 -2.60
N ILE A 92 2.48 -13.77 -1.31
CA ILE A 92 3.46 -13.53 -0.25
C ILE A 92 4.15 -14.84 0.13
N LYS A 93 5.49 -14.78 0.24
CA LYS A 93 6.28 -15.87 0.78
C LYS A 93 6.02 -15.98 2.28
N LEU A 94 5.48 -17.12 2.71
CA LEU A 94 5.29 -17.41 4.13
C LEU A 94 6.64 -17.46 4.85
N PRO A 95 6.72 -17.01 6.12
CA PRO A 95 7.92 -17.17 6.93
C PRO A 95 8.32 -18.65 7.00
N SER A 96 9.60 -18.93 6.78
CA SER A 96 10.13 -20.26 7.15
C SER A 96 10.11 -20.35 8.68
N PRO A 97 9.73 -21.50 9.27
CA PRO A 97 10.01 -21.71 10.69
C PRO A 97 11.50 -21.48 10.93
N ALA A 98 11.82 -20.81 12.04
CA ALA A 98 13.20 -20.64 12.47
C ALA A 98 13.85 -22.04 12.64
N PRO A 99 15.14 -22.19 12.28
CA PRO A 99 15.84 -23.45 12.41
C PRO A 99 15.91 -23.94 13.87
#